data_AF-X0WXC4-F1
#
_entry.id   AF-X0WXC4-F1
#
_cell.length_a   1.000
_cell.length_b   1.000
_cell.length_c   1.000
_cell.angle_alpha   90.00
_cell.angle_beta   90.00
_cell.angle_gamma   90.00
#
_symmetry.space_group_name_H-M   'P 1'
#
loop_
_entity.id
_entity.type
_entity.pdbx_description
1 polymer ?
#
loop_
_entity_poly.entity_id
_entity_poly.type
_entity_poly.pdbx_seq_one_letter_code
_entity_poly.pdbx_strand_id
1 'polypeptide(L)' 'LGANLSKIQDYETTPTGNPSLVLAYNKYGDVGNDWEQDILDRNNIIDHPGFVPGNTTLEILENVS' A
#
# COMPACT_ATOMS: atom_id res chain seq x y z
N LEU A 1 1.54 28.17 -2.12
CA LEU A 1 0.74 26.98 -1.76
C LEU A 1 1.41 25.79 -2.43
N GLY A 2 2.30 25.10 -1.71
CA GLY A 2 3.04 23.97 -2.26
C GLY A 2 2.16 22.73 -2.27
N ALA A 3 1.95 22.13 -3.43
CA ALA A 3 1.34 20.81 -3.53
C ALA A 3 2.24 19.83 -2.77
N ASN A 4 1.74 19.20 -1.71
CA ASN A 4 2.43 18.11 -1.06
C ASN A 4 2.27 16.88 -1.97
N LEU A 5 3.23 16.71 -2.88
CA LEU A 5 3.22 15.56 -3.78
C LEU A 5 3.58 14.33 -2.93
N SER A 6 2.62 13.45 -2.73
CA SER A 6 2.86 12.15 -2.09
C SER A 6 4.00 11.44 -2.80
N LYS A 7 5.06 11.14 -2.05
CA LYS A 7 6.27 10.48 -2.56
C LYS A 7 6.07 8.96 -2.55
N ILE A 8 6.47 8.29 -3.63
CA ILE A 8 6.49 6.82 -3.70
C ILE A 8 7.72 6.30 -2.94
N GLN A 9 7.54 5.22 -2.19
CA GLN A 9 8.59 4.52 -1.47
C GLN A 9 8.44 3.00 -1.61
N ASP A 10 9.57 2.31 -1.54
CA ASP A 10 9.63 0.86 -1.48
C ASP A 10 9.22 0.37 -0.08
N TYR A 11 8.38 -0.66 -0.02
CA TYR A 11 7.93 -1.30 1.20
C TYR A 11 8.12 -2.81 1.12
N GLU A 12 8.97 -3.34 2.00
CA GLU A 12 9.21 -4.76 2.15
C GLU A 12 8.08 -5.43 2.95
N THR A 13 7.42 -6.42 2.36
CA THR A 13 6.37 -7.17 3.05
C THR A 13 6.93 -8.19 4.03
N THR A 14 6.09 -8.59 4.98
CA THR A 14 6.43 -9.66 5.93
C THR A 14 6.61 -11.00 5.20
N PRO A 15 7.33 -11.97 5.78
CA PRO A 15 7.52 -13.27 5.11
C PRO A 15 6.23 -14.04 4.81
N THR A 16 5.16 -13.78 5.58
CA THR A 16 3.87 -14.47 5.46
C THR A 16 2.88 -13.75 4.54
N GLY A 17 3.17 -12.51 4.15
CA GLY A 17 2.20 -11.64 3.50
C GLY A 17 1.15 -11.12 4.49
N ASN A 18 0.37 -10.15 4.03
CA ASN A 18 -0.63 -9.45 4.84
C ASN A 18 -1.91 -9.23 4.02
N PRO A 19 -3.09 -9.16 4.65
CA PRO A 19 -4.29 -8.62 3.98
C PRO A 19 -4.02 -7.19 3.51
N SER A 20 -4.39 -6.86 2.27
CA SER A 20 -4.15 -5.52 1.69
C SER A 20 -4.80 -4.40 2.49
N LEU A 21 -6.03 -4.62 2.97
CA LEU A 21 -6.72 -3.68 3.86
C LEU A 21 -5.98 -3.42 5.17
N VAL A 22 -5.39 -4.45 5.78
CA VAL A 22 -4.62 -4.31 7.02
C VAL A 22 -3.32 -3.54 6.76
N LEU A 23 -2.67 -3.79 5.63
CA LEU A 23 -1.50 -3.03 5.21
C LEU A 23 -1.85 -1.55 5.00
N ALA A 24 -2.92 -1.26 4.27
CA ALA A 24 -3.41 0.09 4.02
C ALA A 24 -3.72 0.83 5.34
N TYR A 25 -4.46 0.19 6.25
CA TYR A 25 -4.76 0.76 7.55
C TYR A 25 -3.50 1.05 8.38
N ASN A 26 -2.56 0.11 8.42
CA ASN A 26 -1.32 0.28 9.19
C ASN A 26 -0.42 1.38 8.60
N LYS A 27 -0.50 1.67 7.29
CA LYS A 27 0.30 2.70 6.65
C LYS A 27 -0.33 4.07 6.64
N TYR A 28 -1.62 4.14 6.39
CA TYR A 28 -2.31 5.40 6.15
C TYR A 28 -3.24 5.81 7.29
N GLY A 29 -3.49 4.91 8.25
CA GLY A 29 -4.30 5.19 9.45
C GLY A 29 -5.80 5.39 9.18
N ASP A 30 -6.22 5.22 7.93
CA ASP A 30 -7.60 5.45 7.49
C ASP A 30 -8.07 4.32 6.57
N VAL A 31 -9.32 3.91 6.78
CA VAL A 31 -10.04 2.89 6.00
C VAL A 31 -11.02 3.51 5.01
N GLY A 32 -11.30 4.82 5.12
CA GLY A 32 -12.31 5.52 4.33
C GLY A 32 -11.82 6.05 2.98
N ASN A 33 -10.52 6.15 2.80
CA ASN A 33 -9.88 6.46 1.53
C ASN A 33 -9.54 5.16 0.79
N ASP A 34 -9.61 5.16 -0.55
CA ASP A 34 -9.35 4.02 -1.44
C ASP A 34 -7.86 3.56 -1.46
N TRP A 35 -7.16 3.67 -0.33
CA TRP A 35 -5.75 3.33 -0.17
C TRP A 35 -5.45 1.85 -0.38
N GLU A 36 -6.39 0.97 -0.05
CA GLU A 36 -6.27 -0.43 -0.43
C GLU A 36 -6.18 -0.56 -1.95
N GLN A 37 -7.11 0.08 -2.67
CA GLN A 37 -7.13 0.05 -4.12
C GLN A 37 -5.89 0.71 -4.73
N ASP A 38 -5.39 1.82 -4.15
CA ASP A 38 -4.15 2.47 -4.57
C ASP A 38 -2.94 1.52 -4.47
N ILE A 39 -2.81 0.77 -3.38
CA ILE A 39 -1.76 -0.26 -3.25
C ILE A 39 -1.93 -1.34 -4.32
N LEU A 40 -3.15 -1.81 -4.55
CA LEU A 40 -3.44 -2.86 -5.54
C LEU A 40 -3.10 -2.39 -6.97
N ASP A 41 -3.52 -1.19 -7.34
CA ASP A 41 -3.33 -0.63 -8.68
C ASP A 41 -1.86 -0.33 -9.01
N ARG A 42 -1.07 0.08 -8.00
CA ARG A 42 0.37 0.32 -8.18
C ARG A 42 1.17 -0.98 -8.32
N ASN A 43 0.72 -2.04 -7.66
CA ASN A 43 1.48 -3.27 -7.52
C ASN A 43 0.85 -4.40 -8.34
N ASN A 44 1.18 -4.45 -9.62
CA ASN A 44 0.72 -5.47 -10.59
C ASN A 44 1.06 -6.93 -10.23
N ILE A 45 1.83 -7.16 -9.17
CA ILE A 45 2.15 -8.49 -8.64
C ILE A 45 1.03 -9.08 -7.77
N ILE A 46 -0.02 -8.30 -7.48
CA ILE A 46 -1.12 -8.73 -6.63
C ILE A 46 -2.19 -9.41 -7.49
N ASP A 47 -2.08 -10.74 -7.62
CA ASP A 47 -3.01 -11.56 -8.40
C ASP A 47 -4.41 -11.73 -7.76
N HIS A 48 -4.54 -11.50 -6.45
CA HIS A 48 -5.81 -11.63 -5.73
C HIS A 48 -6.12 -10.36 -4.92
N PRO A 49 -7.22 -9.66 -5.22
CA PRO A 49 -7.64 -8.52 -4.41
C PRO A 49 -7.89 -8.98 -2.97
N GLY A 50 -7.39 -8.23 -2.00
CA GLY A 50 -7.50 -8.56 -0.58
C GLY A 50 -6.24 -9.17 0.05
N PHE A 51 -5.23 -9.57 -0.73
CA PHE A 51 -4.01 -10.17 -0.18
C PHE A 51 -2.73 -9.71 -0.88
N VAL A 52 -1.75 -9.30 -0.08
CA VAL A 52 -0.40 -8.97 -0.55
C VAL A 52 0.55 -10.14 -0.25
N PRO A 53 1.25 -10.68 -1.26
CA PRO A 53 2.25 -11.72 -1.08
C PRO A 53 3.36 -11.34 -0.08
N GLY A 54 3.86 -12.34 0.64
CA GLY A 54 5.02 -12.17 1.51
C GLY A 54 6.34 -12.17 0.74
N ASN A 55 7.40 -11.67 1.38
CA ASN A 55 8.75 -11.54 0.80
C ASN A 55 8.75 -10.82 -0.55
N THR A 56 7.97 -9.75 -0.67
CA THR A 56 7.90 -8.94 -1.88
C THR A 56 8.09 -7.46 -1.56
N THR A 57 8.55 -6.72 -2.54
CA THR A 57 8.68 -5.27 -2.46
C THR A 57 7.49 -4.63 -3.14
N LEU A 58 6.82 -3.72 -2.44
CA LEU A 58 5.71 -2.93 -2.97
C LEU A 58 6.09 -1.47 -3.13
N GLU A 59 5.49 -0.82 -4.12
CA GLU A 59 5.43 0.64 -4.21
C GLU A 59 4.24 1.15 -3.39
N ILE A 60 4.50 1.98 -2.37
CA ILE A 60 3.47 2.63 -1.55
C ILE A 60 3.72 4.15 -1.45
N LEU A 61 2.73 4.91 -0.99
CA LEU A 61 2.91 6.34 -0.71
C LEU A 61 3.52 6.55 0.69
N GLU A 62 4.47 7.47 0.80
CA GLU A 62 5.16 7.82 2.05
C GLU A 62 4.36 8.78 2.91
N ASN A 63 3.70 9.75 2.28
CA ASN A 63 2.89 10.76 2.95
C ASN A 63 1.60 10.97 2.16
N VAL A 64 0.47 10.65 2.80
CA VAL A 64 -0.87 11.01 2.33
C VAL A 64 -1.33 12.19 3.18
N SER A 65 -1.61 13.33 2.54
CA SER A 65 -1.96 14.60 3.20
C SER A 65 -3.46 14.78 3.33
#